data_AF-A0A831JNQ5-F1
#
_entry.id   AF-A0A831JNQ5-F1
#
_cell.length_a   1.000
_cell.length_b   1.000
_cell.length_c   1.000
_cell.angle_alpha   90.00
_cell.angle_beta   90.00
_cell.angle_gamma   90.00
#
_symmetry.space_group_name_H-M   'P 1'
#
loop_
_entity.id
_entity.type
_entity.pdbx_description
1 polymer ?
#
loop_
_entity_poly.entity_id
_entity_poly.type
_entity_poly.pdbx_seq_one_letter_code
_entity_poly.pdbx_strand_id
1 'polypeptide(L)'
;MLSRSKKLLPKIIFKRVALNWKLSKIKLKFPRWFKRLAIISLVLSFALSGYYPTIAIPPVKRSQVYASSLEQKGEIIANSFSKPLVLPHPGYLSTRFSSYHPGVDIATGLGMPIHPITEGEIEKVGRDFFGLGNFVEVLHQNGFRSKYAHMGRIFVSVGDKVTSENTLGEVGLTGRTTGPHTHLEVTRNGNFVNPLALLPEIPGMPAVNTASLQTTPTPAITARR
;
A
#
# COMPACT_ATOMS: atom_id res chain seq x y z
N MET A 1 -4.23 -60.31 52.80
CA MET A 1 -5.11 -60.04 53.95
C MET A 1 -5.21 -58.52 54.10
N LEU A 2 -6.42 -57.96 53.97
CA LEU A 2 -6.82 -56.57 54.29
C LEU A 2 -6.09 -55.43 53.53
N SER A 3 -6.64 -54.26 53.26
CA SER A 3 -8.00 -53.73 53.25
C SER A 3 -7.85 -52.24 52.92
N ARG A 4 -8.70 -51.76 52.01
CA ARG A 4 -9.33 -50.42 51.96
C ARG A 4 -8.59 -49.23 52.58
N SER A 5 -8.33 -48.23 51.74
CA SER A 5 -8.62 -46.83 52.10
C SER A 5 -8.74 -45.97 50.83
N LYS A 6 -9.96 -45.86 50.28
CA LYS A 6 -10.34 -44.76 49.36
C LYS A 6 -11.76 -44.31 49.68
N LYS A 7 -11.87 -43.49 50.71
CA LYS A 7 -12.84 -42.38 50.81
C LYS A 7 -11.96 -41.23 51.33
N LEU A 8 -11.93 -40.07 50.70
CA LEU A 8 -12.88 -39.01 51.03
C LEU A 8 -12.74 -37.90 49.98
N LEU A 9 -13.77 -37.72 49.15
CA LEU A 9 -14.10 -36.40 48.63
C LEU A 9 -15.61 -36.19 48.84
N PRO A 10 -16.02 -35.03 49.39
CA PRO A 10 -17.42 -34.79 49.77
C PRO A 10 -18.32 -34.71 48.53
N LYS A 11 -19.43 -35.46 48.56
CA LYS A 11 -20.44 -35.62 47.47
C LYS A 11 -21.05 -34.31 46.95
N ILE A 12 -20.84 -33.19 47.64
CA ILE A 12 -21.43 -31.88 47.33
C ILE A 12 -20.75 -31.23 46.12
N ILE A 13 -19.42 -31.39 45.96
CA ILE A 13 -18.66 -30.78 44.85
C ILE A 13 -19.01 -31.45 43.50
N PHE A 14 -19.22 -32.78 43.51
CA PHE A 14 -19.57 -33.52 42.30
C PHE A 14 -20.97 -33.19 41.75
N LYS A 15 -21.94 -32.84 42.61
CA LYS A 15 -23.30 -32.49 42.17
C LYS A 15 -23.36 -31.14 41.42
N ARG A 16 -22.55 -30.14 41.80
CA ARG A 16 -22.51 -28.84 41.10
C ARG A 16 -21.82 -28.90 39.74
N VAL A 17 -20.72 -29.66 39.63
CA VAL A 17 -20.01 -29.85 38.35
C VAL A 17 -20.87 -30.66 37.35
N ALA A 18 -21.61 -31.66 37.84
CA ALA A 18 -22.49 -32.47 37.00
C ALA A 18 -23.70 -31.70 36.44
N LEU A 19 -24.25 -30.72 37.17
CA LEU A 19 -25.39 -29.92 36.70
C LEU A 19 -24.98 -28.89 35.62
N ASN A 20 -23.85 -28.20 35.81
CA ASN A 20 -23.31 -27.26 34.81
C ASN A 20 -22.81 -27.97 33.53
N TRP A 21 -22.35 -29.22 33.63
CA TRP A 21 -21.98 -30.01 32.47
C TRP A 21 -23.20 -30.50 31.67
N LYS A 22 -24.36 -30.69 32.33
CA LYS A 22 -25.60 -31.12 31.67
C LYS A 22 -26.29 -29.99 30.89
N LEU A 23 -26.21 -28.74 31.38
CA LEU A 23 -26.82 -27.57 30.74
C LEU A 23 -26.00 -27.01 29.57
N SER A 24 -24.66 -27.08 29.62
CA SER A 24 -23.78 -26.62 28.53
C SER A 24 -23.84 -27.47 27.25
N LYS A 25 -24.45 -28.66 27.32
CA LYS A 25 -24.66 -29.54 26.15
C LYS A 25 -26.01 -29.34 25.46
N ILE A 26 -26.90 -28.50 26.00
CA ILE A 26 -28.20 -28.21 25.39
C ILE A 26 -27.97 -27.20 24.26
N LYS A 27 -27.76 -27.70 23.05
CA LYS A 27 -27.76 -26.87 21.84
C LYS A 27 -29.20 -26.61 21.43
N LEU A 28 -29.71 -25.45 21.82
CA LEU A 28 -31.03 -24.97 21.40
C LEU A 28 -31.04 -24.78 19.87
N LYS A 29 -31.51 -25.78 19.13
CA LYS A 29 -31.56 -25.78 17.67
C LYS A 29 -32.89 -25.22 17.22
N PHE A 30 -32.93 -23.91 16.96
CA PHE A 30 -34.05 -23.31 16.26
C PHE A 30 -34.07 -23.79 14.80
N PRO A 31 -35.21 -24.30 14.31
CA PRO A 31 -35.29 -24.76 12.93
C PRO A 31 -35.12 -23.58 11.97
N ARG A 32 -34.48 -23.82 10.82
CA ARG A 32 -34.06 -22.75 9.88
C ARG A 32 -35.21 -21.86 9.39
N TRP A 33 -36.44 -22.38 9.37
CA TRP A 33 -37.64 -21.63 9.00
C TRP A 33 -38.05 -20.59 10.06
N PHE A 34 -37.72 -20.79 11.34
CA PHE A 34 -37.99 -19.84 12.42
C PHE A 34 -37.17 -18.55 12.29
N LYS A 35 -35.92 -18.64 11.80
CA LYS A 35 -35.08 -17.46 11.52
C LYS A 35 -35.59 -16.64 10.33
N ARG A 36 -36.24 -17.29 9.36
CA ARG A 36 -36.87 -16.62 8.21
C ARG A 36 -38.13 -15.87 8.64
N LEU A 37 -38.94 -16.46 9.53
CA LEU A 37 -40.13 -15.79 10.08
C LEU A 37 -39.81 -14.56 10.94
N ALA A 38 -38.72 -14.58 11.72
CA ALA A 38 -38.30 -13.41 12.50
C ALA A 38 -37.89 -12.21 11.61
N ILE A 39 -37.24 -12.48 10.48
CA ILE A 39 -36.84 -11.44 9.50
C ILE A 39 -38.06 -10.94 8.72
N ILE A 40 -38.97 -11.84 8.32
CA ILE A 40 -40.21 -11.48 7.63
C ILE A 40 -41.11 -10.64 8.54
N SER A 41 -41.21 -10.99 9.83
CA SER A 41 -41.96 -10.20 10.82
C SER A 41 -41.37 -8.81 11.04
N LEU A 42 -40.05 -8.67 11.04
CA LEU A 42 -39.37 -7.37 11.19
C LEU A 42 -39.63 -6.45 9.98
N VAL A 43 -39.56 -7.01 8.77
CA VAL A 43 -39.80 -6.28 7.52
C VAL A 43 -41.27 -5.94 7.33
N LEU A 44 -42.18 -6.85 7.72
CA LEU A 44 -43.63 -6.62 7.65
C LEU A 44 -44.08 -5.55 8.67
N SER A 45 -43.52 -5.54 9.88
CA SER A 45 -43.76 -4.46 10.86
C SER A 45 -43.26 -3.09 10.38
N PHE A 46 -42.16 -3.04 9.61
CA PHE A 46 -41.65 -1.80 9.02
C PHE A 46 -42.54 -1.30 7.86
N ALA A 47 -43.07 -2.22 7.04
CA ALA A 47 -43.95 -1.89 5.92
C ALA A 47 -45.35 -1.40 6.34
N LEU A 48 -45.91 -1.92 7.43
CA LEU A 48 -47.19 -1.47 7.99
C LEU A 48 -47.10 -0.12 8.73
N SER A 49 -45.91 0.28 9.18
CA SER A 49 -45.67 1.57 9.85
C SER A 49 -45.60 2.76 8.87
N GLY A 50 -45.67 2.53 7.55
CA GLY A 50 -45.51 3.58 6.54
C GLY A 50 -44.12 4.22 6.49
N TYR A 51 -43.13 3.63 7.19
CA TYR A 51 -41.79 4.18 7.30
C TYR A 51 -40.89 3.60 6.20
N TYR A 52 -41.01 4.18 5.00
CA TYR A 52 -40.02 4.00 3.94
C TYR A 52 -39.02 5.14 4.06
N PRO A 53 -37.78 4.94 4.57
CA PRO A 53 -36.76 5.96 4.44
C PRO A 53 -36.52 6.13 2.94
N THR A 54 -37.04 7.21 2.38
CA THR A 54 -36.66 7.66 1.04
C THR A 54 -35.21 8.08 1.14
N ILE A 55 -34.31 7.13 0.87
CA ILE A 55 -32.93 7.48 0.53
C ILE A 55 -33.03 8.13 -0.85
N ALA A 56 -33.25 9.44 -0.87
CA ALA A 56 -32.99 10.26 -2.02
C ALA A 56 -31.50 10.12 -2.30
N ILE A 57 -31.14 9.20 -3.19
CA ILE A 57 -29.79 9.14 -3.77
C ILE A 57 -29.82 10.21 -4.85
N PRO A 58 -29.25 11.42 -4.64
CA PRO A 58 -29.15 12.38 -5.72
C PRO A 58 -28.34 11.75 -6.86
N PRO A 59 -28.64 12.07 -8.13
CA PRO A 59 -27.78 11.66 -9.24
C PRO A 59 -26.37 12.19 -8.98
N VAL A 60 -25.44 11.26 -8.90
CA VAL A 60 -24.07 11.47 -8.42
C VAL A 60 -23.28 12.27 -9.47
N LYS A 61 -23.30 13.61 -9.40
CA LYS A 61 -22.25 14.51 -9.94
C LYS A 61 -20.97 14.49 -9.07
N ARG A 62 -20.70 13.38 -8.38
CA ARG A 62 -19.62 13.24 -7.38
C ARG A 62 -18.24 13.10 -8.02
N SER A 63 -18.15 12.63 -9.27
CA SER A 63 -16.87 12.50 -9.96
C SER A 63 -16.21 13.85 -10.22
N GLN A 64 -16.98 14.85 -10.66
CA GLN A 64 -16.43 16.18 -10.94
C GLN A 64 -16.08 16.94 -9.66
N VAL A 65 -16.92 16.90 -8.63
CA VAL A 65 -16.63 17.57 -7.34
C VAL A 65 -15.44 16.91 -6.62
N TYR A 66 -15.32 15.59 -6.71
CA TYR A 66 -14.17 14.88 -6.13
C TYR A 66 -12.90 15.17 -6.95
N ALA A 67 -12.96 15.10 -8.28
CA ALA A 67 -11.84 15.43 -9.16
C ALA A 67 -11.38 16.88 -8.95
N SER A 68 -12.30 17.85 -8.93
CA SER A 68 -11.97 19.26 -8.71
C SER A 68 -11.40 19.50 -7.31
N SER A 69 -11.89 18.79 -6.29
CA SER A 69 -11.31 18.89 -4.94
C SER A 69 -9.94 18.23 -4.82
N LEU A 70 -9.67 17.14 -5.57
CA LEU A 70 -8.35 16.53 -5.64
C LEU A 70 -7.37 17.36 -6.44
N GLU A 71 -7.83 17.98 -7.53
CA GLU A 71 -7.06 18.90 -8.37
C GLU A 71 -6.71 20.17 -7.58
N GLN A 72 -7.70 20.80 -6.94
CA GLN A 72 -7.49 21.96 -6.06
C GLN A 72 -6.58 21.61 -4.87
N LYS A 73 -6.75 20.41 -4.29
CA LYS A 73 -5.84 19.93 -3.23
C LYS A 73 -4.43 19.68 -3.77
N GLY A 74 -4.30 19.09 -4.96
CA GLY A 74 -3.02 18.89 -5.64
C GLY A 74 -2.32 20.22 -5.93
N GLU A 75 -3.05 21.21 -6.42
CA GLU A 75 -2.58 22.57 -6.71
C GLU A 75 -2.12 23.29 -5.44
N ILE A 76 -2.90 23.23 -4.35
CA ILE A 76 -2.48 23.79 -3.04
C ILE A 76 -1.20 23.11 -2.51
N ILE A 77 -1.07 21.80 -2.72
CA ILE A 77 0.10 21.03 -2.29
C ILE A 77 1.30 21.35 -3.20
N ALA A 78 1.13 21.51 -4.51
CA ALA A 78 2.17 21.91 -5.44
C ALA A 78 2.66 23.35 -5.18
N ASN A 79 1.74 24.26 -4.87
CA ASN A 79 2.05 25.65 -4.47
C ASN A 79 2.74 25.75 -3.10
N SER A 80 2.91 24.63 -2.39
CA SER A 80 3.70 24.58 -1.15
C SER A 80 5.20 24.47 -1.43
N PHE A 81 5.66 24.41 -2.68
CA PHE A 81 7.09 24.35 -3.01
C PHE A 81 7.58 25.66 -3.64
N SER A 82 8.80 26.07 -3.30
CA SER A 82 9.46 27.28 -3.83
C SER A 82 9.79 27.17 -5.32
N LYS A 83 9.95 25.94 -5.82
CA LYS A 83 10.28 25.59 -7.20
C LYS A 83 9.40 24.42 -7.66
N PRO A 84 9.15 24.29 -8.97
CA PRO A 84 8.52 23.09 -9.52
C PRO A 84 9.29 21.83 -9.10
N LEU A 85 8.55 20.77 -8.76
CA LEU A 85 9.16 19.48 -8.45
C LEU A 85 9.74 18.85 -9.73
N VAL A 86 10.82 18.09 -9.56
CA VAL A 86 11.46 17.34 -10.65
C VAL A 86 11.31 15.84 -10.43
N LEU A 87 11.49 15.07 -11.51
CA LEU A 87 11.61 13.61 -11.40
C LEU A 87 12.99 13.25 -10.84
N PRO A 88 13.09 12.15 -10.06
CA PRO A 88 14.38 11.70 -9.55
C PRO A 88 15.36 11.27 -10.64
N HIS A 89 14.84 10.83 -11.80
CA HIS A 89 15.58 10.51 -13.01
C HIS A 89 14.60 10.39 -14.18
N PRO A 90 15.06 10.47 -15.44
CA PRO A 90 14.26 10.05 -16.59
C PRO A 90 13.92 8.56 -16.50
N GLY A 91 12.70 8.20 -16.86
CA GLY A 91 12.23 6.82 -16.80
C GLY A 91 10.75 6.69 -17.12
N TYR A 92 10.21 5.51 -16.87
CA TYR A 92 8.82 5.16 -17.15
C TYR A 92 8.08 4.78 -15.88
N LEU A 93 6.82 5.19 -15.79
CA LEU A 93 5.94 4.77 -14.69
C LEU A 93 5.61 3.28 -14.83
N SER A 94 6.18 2.45 -13.94
CA SER A 94 5.90 1.00 -13.92
C SER A 94 4.78 0.65 -12.95
N THR A 95 4.76 1.27 -11.77
CA THR A 95 3.76 1.00 -10.73
C THR A 95 3.18 2.31 -10.21
N ARG A 96 1.85 2.36 -10.08
CA ARG A 96 1.12 3.53 -9.56
C ARG A 96 0.94 3.46 -8.04
N PHE A 97 0.70 4.62 -7.45
CA PHE A 97 0.30 4.74 -6.06
C PHE A 97 -1.03 4.03 -5.79
N SER A 98 -1.09 3.24 -4.72
CA SER A 98 -2.31 2.59 -4.24
C SER A 98 -2.23 2.28 -2.75
N SER A 99 -3.31 1.77 -2.15
CA SER A 99 -3.32 1.35 -0.74
C SER A 99 -2.33 0.23 -0.41
N TYR A 100 -1.91 -0.56 -1.41
CA TYR A 100 -0.95 -1.65 -1.26
C TYR A 100 0.46 -1.28 -1.73
N HIS A 101 0.60 -0.10 -2.33
CA HIS A 101 1.85 0.41 -2.88
C HIS A 101 1.95 1.91 -2.56
N PRO A 102 2.48 2.28 -1.37
CA PRO A 102 2.43 3.65 -0.84
C PRO A 102 3.44 4.61 -1.50
N GLY A 103 3.73 4.38 -2.79
CA GLY A 103 4.66 5.15 -3.60
C GLY A 103 4.41 4.93 -5.09
N VAL A 104 5.32 5.42 -5.91
CA VAL A 104 5.37 5.14 -7.36
C VAL A 104 6.69 4.48 -7.70
N ASP A 105 6.67 3.60 -8.69
CA ASP A 105 7.89 3.00 -9.23
C ASP A 105 8.19 3.63 -10.58
N ILE A 106 9.41 4.16 -10.72
CA ILE A 106 9.91 4.76 -11.94
C ILE A 106 11.03 3.86 -12.46
N ALA A 107 10.72 3.09 -13.51
CA ALA A 107 11.65 2.17 -14.15
C ALA A 107 12.70 2.93 -14.97
N THR A 108 13.96 2.54 -14.82
CA THR A 108 15.11 3.11 -15.55
C THR A 108 16.27 2.10 -15.58
N GLY A 109 17.45 2.51 -16.02
CA GLY A 109 18.65 1.68 -16.02
C GLY A 109 19.28 1.49 -14.64
N LEU A 110 19.93 0.35 -14.41
CA LEU A 110 20.79 0.13 -13.24
C LEU A 110 21.93 1.15 -13.22
N GLY A 111 22.25 1.70 -12.05
CA GLY A 111 23.30 2.71 -11.89
C GLY A 111 22.89 4.13 -12.30
N MET A 112 21.64 4.35 -12.74
CA MET A 112 21.15 5.70 -13.04
C MET A 112 21.19 6.58 -11.79
N PRO A 113 21.71 7.83 -11.84
CA PRO A 113 21.70 8.72 -10.68
C PRO A 113 20.28 9.02 -10.23
N ILE A 114 20.09 9.08 -8.90
CA ILE A 114 18.83 9.46 -8.26
C ILE A 114 18.98 10.84 -7.66
N HIS A 115 18.10 11.76 -8.06
CA HIS A 115 18.05 13.12 -7.58
C HIS A 115 16.87 13.36 -6.63
N PRO A 116 16.98 14.31 -5.68
CA PRO A 116 15.83 14.76 -4.89
C PRO A 116 14.77 15.39 -5.79
N ILE A 117 13.49 15.22 -5.44
CA ILE A 117 12.38 15.83 -6.18
C ILE A 117 12.33 17.35 -5.94
N THR A 118 12.95 17.82 -4.85
CA THR A 118 13.14 19.22 -4.49
C THR A 118 14.19 19.36 -3.39
N GLU A 119 14.51 20.60 -3.04
CA GLU A 119 15.48 20.93 -1.98
C GLU A 119 15.04 20.47 -0.59
N GLY A 120 16.00 20.10 0.25
CA GLY A 120 15.74 19.55 1.57
C GLY A 120 17.01 19.17 2.33
N GLU A 121 16.81 18.45 3.42
CA GLU A 121 17.87 17.91 4.27
C GLU A 121 17.71 16.39 4.39
N ILE A 122 18.80 15.64 4.33
CA ILE A 122 18.76 14.18 4.49
C ILE A 122 18.41 13.85 5.93
N GLU A 123 17.17 13.39 6.16
CA GLU A 123 16.69 13.00 7.50
C GLU A 123 17.13 11.58 7.84
N LYS A 124 17.20 10.69 6.84
CA LYS A 124 17.57 9.28 7.07
C LYS A 124 18.31 8.67 5.89
N VAL A 125 19.32 7.88 6.23
CA VAL A 125 19.99 6.95 5.33
C VAL A 125 19.90 5.57 5.98
N GLY A 126 19.45 4.57 5.24
CA GLY A 126 19.19 3.27 5.85
C GLY A 126 19.16 2.09 4.89
N ARG A 127 19.06 0.91 5.48
CA ARG A 127 18.84 -0.35 4.79
C ARG A 127 17.70 -1.10 5.46
N ASP A 128 16.69 -1.42 4.68
CA ASP A 128 15.58 -2.27 5.06
C ASP A 128 15.70 -3.63 4.38
N PHE A 129 15.59 -4.71 5.16
CA PHE A 129 15.77 -6.07 4.66
C PHE A 129 14.47 -6.72 4.16
N PHE A 130 13.31 -6.10 4.41
CA PHE A 130 12.00 -6.73 4.19
C PHE A 130 11.26 -6.22 2.95
N GLY A 131 11.70 -5.10 2.38
CA GLY A 131 11.09 -4.50 1.20
C GLY A 131 12.00 -3.49 0.52
N LEU A 132 12.32 -2.38 1.19
CA LEU A 132 12.86 -1.18 0.52
C LEU A 132 14.32 -1.32 0.09
N GLY A 133 15.11 -2.22 0.70
CA GLY A 133 16.54 -2.28 0.43
C GLY A 133 17.25 -1.04 0.97
N ASN A 134 18.27 -0.57 0.26
CA ASN A 134 18.94 0.67 0.61
C ASN A 134 18.02 1.86 0.25
N PHE A 135 17.90 2.81 1.17
CA PHE A 135 17.05 3.97 0.97
C PHE A 135 17.61 5.25 1.58
N VAL A 136 17.15 6.37 1.03
CA VAL A 136 17.39 7.73 1.54
C VAL A 136 16.04 8.41 1.74
N GLU A 137 15.88 9.13 2.84
CA GLU A 137 14.72 9.96 3.14
C GLU A 137 15.15 11.42 3.28
N VAL A 138 14.48 12.30 2.53
CA VAL A 138 14.76 13.74 2.48
C VAL A 138 13.59 14.47 3.10
N LEU A 139 13.88 15.28 4.13
CA LEU A 139 12.94 16.21 4.72
C LEU A 139 12.93 17.50 3.92
N HIS A 140 11.74 17.89 3.46
CA HIS A 140 11.51 19.12 2.72
C HIS A 140 10.78 20.15 3.58
N GLN A 141 10.60 21.35 3.04
CA GLN A 141 9.77 22.37 3.65
C GLN A 141 8.30 21.91 3.76
N ASN A 142 7.50 22.60 4.58
CA ASN A 142 6.05 22.40 4.70
C ASN A 142 5.61 20.98 5.14
N GLY A 143 6.52 20.25 5.80
CA GLY A 143 6.25 18.95 6.42
C GLY A 143 6.24 17.77 5.45
N PHE A 144 6.76 17.95 4.23
CA PHE A 144 6.90 16.87 3.26
C PHE A 144 8.17 16.07 3.50
N ARG A 145 8.10 14.77 3.26
CA ARG A 145 9.25 13.88 3.15
C ARG A 145 9.16 13.08 1.87
N SER A 146 10.27 12.93 1.18
CA SER A 146 10.41 11.99 0.07
C SER A 146 11.34 10.86 0.47
N LYS A 147 11.00 9.63 0.09
CA LYS A 147 11.84 8.45 0.33
C LYS A 147 12.14 7.76 -0.98
N TYR A 148 13.42 7.48 -1.20
CA TYR A 148 13.97 6.85 -2.39
C TYR A 148 14.53 5.49 -1.99
N ALA A 149 14.00 4.42 -2.56
CA ALA A 149 14.35 3.05 -2.19
C ALA A 149 14.91 2.25 -3.36
N HIS A 150 15.30 1.01 -3.08
CA HIS A 150 15.96 0.07 -4.00
C HIS A 150 17.31 0.55 -4.54
N MET A 151 17.98 1.45 -3.81
CA MET A 151 19.23 2.07 -4.24
C MET A 151 20.37 1.04 -4.30
N GLY A 152 21.29 1.21 -5.26
CA GLY A 152 22.50 0.40 -5.37
C GLY A 152 23.55 0.90 -4.39
N ARG A 153 23.97 2.15 -4.59
CA ARG A 153 24.89 2.89 -3.73
C ARG A 153 24.25 4.21 -3.31
N ILE A 154 24.64 4.67 -2.13
CA ILE A 154 24.21 5.95 -1.55
C ILE A 154 25.43 6.84 -1.43
N PHE A 155 25.31 8.10 -1.84
CA PHE A 155 26.40 9.08 -1.88
C PHE A 155 26.28 10.19 -0.83
N VAL A 156 25.15 10.26 -0.14
CA VAL A 156 24.85 11.28 0.87
C VAL A 156 24.81 10.71 2.29
N SER A 157 24.93 11.59 3.27
CA SER A 157 24.85 11.30 4.70
C SER A 157 23.71 12.06 5.36
N VAL A 158 23.27 11.59 6.53
CA VAL A 158 22.26 12.29 7.35
C VAL A 158 22.76 13.69 7.71
N GLY A 159 21.89 14.70 7.56
CA GLY A 159 22.18 16.12 7.79
C GLY A 159 22.68 16.88 6.56
N ASP A 160 22.97 16.18 5.45
CA ASP A 160 23.37 16.87 4.22
C ASP A 160 22.21 17.69 3.66
N LYS A 161 22.50 18.93 3.25
CA LYS A 161 21.56 19.77 2.52
C LYS A 161 21.67 19.46 1.03
N VAL A 162 20.52 19.22 0.40
CA VAL A 162 20.43 18.83 -1.00
C VAL A 162 19.46 19.71 -1.76
N THR A 163 19.70 19.83 -3.06
CA THR A 163 18.85 20.47 -4.07
C THR A 163 18.50 19.44 -5.14
N SER A 164 17.62 19.80 -6.08
CA SER A 164 17.27 18.94 -7.24
C SER A 164 18.48 18.51 -8.07
N GLU A 165 19.60 19.25 -7.99
CA GLU A 165 20.81 18.96 -8.78
C GLU A 165 21.76 17.97 -8.07
N ASN A 166 21.59 17.76 -6.77
CA ASN A 166 22.45 16.83 -6.03
C ASN A 166 22.11 15.38 -6.37
N THR A 167 23.10 14.50 -6.34
CA THR A 167 22.89 13.05 -6.53
C THR A 167 22.85 12.37 -5.16
N LEU A 168 21.73 11.74 -4.83
CA LEU A 168 21.54 10.98 -3.58
C LEU A 168 22.29 9.65 -3.61
N GLY A 169 22.35 9.05 -4.79
CA GLY A 169 22.87 7.71 -5.03
C GLY A 169 22.51 7.23 -6.42
N GLU A 170 22.46 5.92 -6.61
CA GLU A 170 22.15 5.31 -7.91
C GLU A 170 21.07 4.24 -7.80
N VAL A 171 20.33 4.04 -8.89
CA VAL A 171 19.33 2.98 -9.03
C VAL A 171 19.99 1.62 -8.88
N GLY A 172 19.40 0.77 -8.05
CA GLY A 172 19.90 -0.55 -7.73
C GLY A 172 18.86 -1.65 -7.88
N LEU A 173 19.17 -2.76 -7.21
CA LEU A 173 18.33 -3.96 -7.12
C LEU A 173 18.28 -4.48 -5.67
N THR A 174 18.41 -3.57 -4.69
CA THR A 174 18.40 -3.95 -3.28
C THR A 174 16.97 -4.05 -2.74
N GLY A 175 16.74 -4.95 -1.79
CA GLY A 175 15.39 -5.20 -1.28
C GLY A 175 14.56 -6.06 -2.23
N ARG A 176 13.24 -5.85 -2.25
CA ARG A 176 12.29 -6.64 -3.03
C ARG A 176 11.95 -5.94 -4.34
N THR A 177 12.71 -6.24 -5.38
CA THR A 177 12.58 -5.62 -6.71
C THR A 177 12.38 -6.70 -7.79
N THR A 178 11.70 -6.37 -8.88
CA THR A 178 11.57 -7.23 -10.07
C THR A 178 12.47 -6.79 -11.23
N GLY A 179 13.15 -5.66 -11.07
CA GLY A 179 14.01 -5.03 -12.07
C GLY A 179 14.47 -3.65 -11.59
N PRO A 180 15.37 -2.97 -12.32
CA PRO A 180 15.89 -1.66 -11.91
C PRO A 180 14.81 -0.57 -11.97
N HIS A 181 14.54 0.06 -10.83
CA HIS A 181 13.61 1.19 -10.70
C HIS A 181 13.92 1.97 -9.42
N THR A 182 13.44 3.21 -9.36
CA THR A 182 13.35 3.95 -8.10
C THR A 182 11.94 3.81 -7.55
N HIS A 183 11.81 3.30 -6.32
CA HIS A 183 10.58 3.40 -5.56
C HIS A 183 10.57 4.73 -4.79
N LEU A 184 9.58 5.56 -5.06
CA LEU A 184 9.43 6.90 -4.49
C LEU A 184 8.15 6.99 -3.65
N GLU A 185 8.32 7.16 -2.34
CA GLU A 185 7.24 7.51 -1.43
C GLU A 185 7.27 9.02 -1.15
N VAL A 186 6.08 9.63 -1.03
CA VAL A 186 5.96 11.00 -0.53
C VAL A 186 4.99 11.00 0.64
N THR A 187 5.38 11.60 1.76
CA THR A 187 4.52 11.78 2.92
C THR A 187 4.42 13.26 3.29
N ARG A 188 3.30 13.66 3.90
CA ARG A 188 3.13 14.97 4.52
C ARG A 188 2.51 14.79 5.90
N ASN A 189 3.19 15.27 6.94
CA ASN A 189 2.73 15.14 8.33
C ASN A 189 2.34 13.69 8.70
N GLY A 190 3.14 12.72 8.24
CA GLY A 190 2.95 11.29 8.52
C GLY A 190 1.93 10.56 7.63
N ASN A 191 1.25 11.25 6.70
CA ASN A 191 0.31 10.62 5.78
C ASN A 191 0.91 10.49 4.38
N PHE A 192 0.73 9.34 3.73
CA PHE A 192 1.13 9.15 2.34
C PHE A 192 0.33 10.04 1.39
N VAL A 193 1.05 10.65 0.46
CA VAL A 193 0.51 11.49 -0.61
C VAL A 193 0.86 10.81 -1.93
N ASN A 194 -0.09 10.77 -2.87
CA ASN A 194 0.17 10.24 -4.20
C ASN A 194 1.23 11.10 -4.91
N PRO A 195 2.42 10.57 -5.22
CA PRO A 195 3.47 11.34 -5.90
C PRO A 195 3.04 11.86 -7.28
N LEU A 196 2.15 11.15 -7.99
CA LEU A 196 1.65 11.56 -9.31
C LEU A 196 0.80 12.84 -9.28
N ALA A 197 0.32 13.25 -8.09
CA ALA A 197 -0.40 14.51 -7.94
C ALA A 197 0.54 15.72 -7.80
N LEU A 198 1.85 15.48 -7.65
CA LEU A 198 2.85 16.50 -7.33
C LEU A 198 3.93 16.60 -8.40
N LEU A 199 4.35 15.45 -8.93
CA LEU A 199 5.43 15.38 -9.90
C LEU A 199 4.95 15.80 -11.28
N PRO A 200 5.89 16.24 -12.15
CA PRO A 200 5.65 16.32 -13.58
C PRO A 200 5.15 14.97 -14.15
N GLU A 201 4.53 15.02 -15.32
CA GLU A 201 4.05 13.82 -15.99
C GLU A 201 5.19 12.81 -16.19
N ILE A 202 4.96 11.57 -15.75
CA ILE A 202 5.89 10.45 -15.94
C ILE A 202 5.40 9.65 -17.16
N PRO A 203 6.21 9.51 -18.21
CA PRO A 203 5.85 8.71 -19.37
C PRO A 203 5.45 7.28 -18.98
N GLY A 204 4.39 6.75 -19.59
CA GLY A 204 4.07 5.32 -19.49
C GLY A 204 5.11 4.47 -20.21
N MET A 205 5.25 3.21 -19.83
CA MET A 205 6.14 2.29 -20.56
C MET A 205 5.79 2.27 -22.06
N PRO A 206 6.80 2.29 -22.94
CA PRO A 206 6.56 2.22 -24.37
C PRO A 206 5.82 0.91 -24.69
N ALA A 207 4.78 1.00 -25.51
CA ALA A 207 4.12 -0.19 -26.02
C ALA A 207 5.16 -1.05 -26.72
N VAL A 208 5.31 -2.31 -26.27
CA VAL A 208 6.19 -3.26 -26.94
C VAL A 208 5.57 -3.55 -28.30
N ASN A 209 6.08 -2.91 -29.35
CA ASN A 209 5.75 -3.27 -30.73
C ASN A 209 6.43 -4.61 -31.02
N THR A 210 5.68 -5.71 -30.91
CA THR A 210 6.14 -7.08 -31.21
C THR A 210 6.68 -7.25 -32.64
N ALA A 211 6.47 -6.28 -33.53
CA ALA A 211 6.97 -6.28 -34.89
C ALA A 211 8.51 -6.11 -35.01
N SER A 212 9.19 -5.51 -34.02
CA SER A 212 10.65 -5.27 -34.10
C SER A 212 11.52 -6.40 -33.52
N LEU A 213 10.90 -7.45 -32.95
CA LEU A 213 11.60 -8.60 -32.36
C LEU A 213 11.87 -9.75 -33.36
N GLN A 214 11.53 -9.60 -34.64
CA GLN A 214 11.62 -10.67 -35.65
C GLN A 214 12.88 -10.66 -36.55
N THR A 215 13.86 -9.76 -36.36
CA THR A 215 14.96 -9.59 -37.33
C THR A 215 16.36 -9.99 -36.84
N THR A 216 16.49 -10.96 -35.96
CA THR A 216 17.77 -11.68 -35.81
C THR A 216 17.68 -13.04 -36.49
N PRO A 217 18.10 -13.17 -37.77
CA PRO A 217 18.32 -14.48 -38.36
C PRO A 217 19.42 -15.18 -37.56
N THR A 218 19.10 -16.37 -37.05
CA THR A 218 20.04 -17.30 -36.45
C THR A 218 21.27 -17.44 -37.35
N PRO A 219 22.51 -17.23 -36.86
CA PRO A 219 23.69 -17.49 -37.68
C PRO A 219 23.71 -18.98 -38.01
N ALA A 220 23.66 -19.30 -39.30
CA ALA A 220 23.79 -20.66 -39.79
C ALA A 220 25.16 -21.20 -39.38
N ILE A 221 25.18 -22.15 -38.44
CA ILE A 221 26.37 -22.92 -38.10
C ILE A 221 26.72 -23.75 -39.34
N THR A 222 27.65 -23.25 -40.14
CA THR A 222 28.23 -24.03 -41.23
C THR A 222 29.17 -25.05 -40.60
N ALA A 223 28.71 -26.30 -40.51
CA ALA A 223 29.55 -27.42 -40.17
C ALA A 223 30.62 -27.59 -41.26
N ARG A 224 31.86 -27.22 -40.96
CA ARG A 224 33.02 -27.62 -41.78
C ARG A 224 33.29 -29.11 -41.52
N ARG A 225 33.19 -29.91 -42.58
CA ARG A 225 33.85 -31.21 -42.70
C ARG A 225 35.21 -31.01 -43.37
#